data_AF-A0A9W8MAT0-F1
#
_entry.id   AF-A0A9W8MAT0-F1
#
_cell.length_a   1.000
_cell.length_b   1.000
_cell.length_c   1.000
_cell.angle_alpha   90.00
_cell.angle_beta   90.00
_cell.angle_gamma   90.00
#
_symmetry.space_group_name_H-M   'P 1'
#
loop_
_entity.id
_entity.type
_entity.pdbx_description
1 polymer ?
#
loop_
_entity_poly.entity_id
_entity_poly.type
_entity_poly.pdbx_seq_one_letter_code
_entity_poly.pdbx_strand_id
1 'polypeptide(L)'
;MRKALQLLRYHLWTLVLFTWSDIKTTLIPVSVLGLGIAQFNINNQAISPEEDAKNKPWRPIPSGRISLRNAMILRWISVVYCCLLSFYLRKAVLIPSAFFTCFVFVYNYLGWDRNGFMKIFMLAYGYPNMALGAVLVAECPGPAPLAEILDWKKYPELIVFSLVIATTVHAQDFQDVEGDPHRYGSERFIMDCHL
;
A
#
# COMPACT_ATOMS: atom_id res chain seq x y z
N MET A 1 -3.84 49.75 -6.01
CA MET A 1 -4.12 48.68 -5.02
C MET A 1 -5.33 47.81 -5.37
N ARG A 2 -6.55 48.36 -5.57
CA ARG A 2 -7.76 47.55 -5.87
C ARG A 2 -7.68 46.67 -7.12
N LYS A 3 -7.12 47.17 -8.24
CA LYS A 3 -6.95 46.38 -9.48
C LYS A 3 -5.98 45.21 -9.30
N ALA A 4 -4.87 45.42 -8.59
CA ALA A 4 -3.89 44.36 -8.30
C ALA A 4 -4.52 43.26 -7.43
N LEU A 5 -5.31 43.63 -6.42
CA LEU A 5 -6.04 42.68 -5.57
C LEU A 5 -7.07 41.86 -6.37
N GLN A 6 -7.78 42.49 -7.31
CA GLN A 6 -8.74 41.81 -8.19
C GLN A 6 -8.05 40.82 -9.14
N LEU A 7 -6.91 41.22 -9.74
CA LEU A 7 -6.11 40.36 -10.60
C LEU A 7 -5.56 39.16 -9.85
N LEU A 8 -5.02 39.39 -8.64
CA LEU A 8 -4.55 38.32 -7.76
C LEU A 8 -5.68 37.34 -7.42
N ARG A 9 -6.85 37.86 -7.01
CA ARG A 9 -8.02 37.02 -6.71
C ARG A 9 -8.45 36.18 -7.91
N TYR A 10 -8.44 36.76 -9.11
CA TYR A 10 -8.76 36.06 -10.35
C TYR A 10 -7.80 34.90 -10.59
N HIS A 11 -6.48 35.14 -10.56
CA HIS A 11 -5.49 34.09 -10.80
C HIS A 11 -5.47 33.01 -9.71
N LEU A 12 -5.66 33.37 -8.44
CA LEU A 12 -5.82 32.39 -7.35
C LEU A 12 -7.05 31.51 -7.56
N TRP A 13 -8.18 32.10 -7.95
CA TRP A 13 -9.38 31.33 -8.26
C TRP A 13 -9.19 30.43 -9.48
N THR A 14 -8.50 30.91 -10.51
CA THR A 14 -8.13 30.10 -11.68
C THR A 14 -7.27 28.91 -11.26
N LEU A 15 -6.23 29.10 -10.44
CA LEU A 15 -5.41 27.99 -9.91
C LEU A 15 -6.26 26.96 -9.16
N VAL A 16 -7.21 27.41 -8.33
CA VAL A 16 -8.14 26.51 -7.63
C VAL A 16 -9.00 25.72 -8.64
N LEU A 17 -9.55 26.37 -9.67
CA LEU A 17 -10.36 25.68 -10.68
C LEU A 17 -9.56 24.62 -11.44
N PHE A 18 -8.32 24.93 -11.83
CA PHE A 18 -7.45 23.98 -12.54
C PHE A 18 -7.05 22.80 -11.67
N THR A 19 -6.87 23.00 -10.36
CA THR A 19 -6.49 21.93 -9.42
C THR A 19 -7.67 21.19 -8.83
N TRP A 20 -8.88 21.74 -8.89
CA TRP A 20 -10.07 21.13 -8.30
C TRP A 20 -10.42 19.77 -8.92
N SER A 21 -10.21 19.61 -10.22
CA SER A 21 -10.31 18.31 -10.88
C SER A 21 -9.27 17.34 -10.31
N ASP A 22 -8.01 17.76 -10.27
CA ASP A 22 -6.87 16.93 -9.84
C ASP A 22 -6.97 16.50 -8.38
N ILE A 23 -7.53 17.34 -7.52
CA ILE A 23 -7.81 16.97 -6.13
C ILE A 23 -8.71 15.73 -6.08
N LYS A 24 -9.77 15.71 -6.91
CA LYS A 24 -10.75 14.62 -6.92
C LYS A 24 -10.26 13.39 -7.66
N THR A 25 -9.56 13.58 -8.79
CA THR A 25 -9.16 12.49 -9.68
C THR A 25 -7.79 11.91 -9.34
N THR A 26 -6.97 12.63 -8.56
CA THR A 26 -5.60 12.20 -8.26
C THR A 26 -5.31 12.24 -6.77
N LEU A 27 -5.46 13.39 -6.10
CA LEU A 27 -5.03 13.53 -4.71
C LEU A 27 -5.81 12.60 -3.77
N ILE A 28 -7.13 12.55 -3.89
CA ILE A 28 -7.96 11.67 -3.05
C ILE A 28 -7.65 10.19 -3.33
N PRO A 29 -7.71 9.67 -4.58
CA PRO A 29 -7.33 8.29 -4.90
C PRO A 29 -5.94 7.87 -4.40
N VAL A 30 -4.92 8.71 -4.64
CA VAL A 30 -3.54 8.42 -4.21
C VAL A 30 -3.43 8.45 -2.68
N SER A 31 -4.18 9.32 -2.00
CA SER A 31 -4.21 9.32 -0.53
C SER A 31 -4.84 8.04 0.03
N VAL A 32 -5.91 7.54 -0.59
CA VAL A 32 -6.54 6.25 -0.22
C VAL A 32 -5.57 5.09 -0.42
N LEU A 33 -4.85 5.07 -1.55
CA LEU A 33 -3.78 4.12 -1.80
C LEU A 33 -2.69 4.21 -0.71
N GLY A 34 -2.25 5.42 -0.37
CA GLY A 34 -1.23 5.63 0.66
C GLY A 34 -1.68 5.12 2.04
N LEU A 35 -2.95 5.30 2.39
CA LEU A 35 -3.52 4.84 3.67
C LEU A 35 -3.57 3.31 3.78
N GLY A 36 -3.99 2.60 2.73
CA GLY A 36 -3.98 1.14 2.75
C GLY A 36 -2.54 0.57 2.77
N ILE A 37 -1.59 1.20 2.08
CA ILE A 37 -0.17 0.81 2.18
C ILE A 37 0.36 1.07 3.60
N ALA A 38 -0.03 2.18 4.22
CA ALA A 38 0.31 2.47 5.61
C ALA A 38 -0.25 1.39 6.56
N GLN A 39 -1.49 0.94 6.35
CA GLN A 39 -2.06 -0.18 7.10
C GLN A 39 -1.17 -1.43 6.98
N PHE A 40 -0.77 -1.84 5.77
CA PHE A 40 0.14 -2.97 5.58
C PHE A 40 1.49 -2.77 6.28
N ASN A 41 2.11 -1.60 6.12
CA ASN A 41 3.40 -1.29 6.73
C ASN A 41 3.36 -1.33 8.25
N ILE A 42 2.29 -0.80 8.87
CA ILE A 42 2.11 -0.87 10.33
C ILE A 42 1.98 -2.33 10.79
N ASN A 43 1.21 -3.15 10.06
CA ASN A 43 1.05 -4.58 10.37
C ASN A 43 2.38 -5.33 10.28
N ASN A 44 3.15 -5.09 9.21
CA ASN A 44 4.43 -5.76 8.96
C ASN A 44 5.49 -5.39 10.00
N GLN A 45 5.67 -4.08 10.26
CA GLN A 45 6.65 -3.61 11.24
C GLN A 45 6.34 -4.09 12.66
N ALA A 46 5.06 -4.20 13.01
CA ALA A 46 4.64 -4.60 14.34
C ALA A 46 4.79 -6.11 14.62
N ILE A 47 4.84 -6.94 13.57
CA ILE A 47 5.03 -8.41 13.72
C ILE A 47 6.51 -8.79 13.78
N SER A 48 7.36 -8.13 12.99
CA SER A 48 8.80 -8.44 12.92
C SER A 48 9.68 -7.23 13.27
N PRO A 49 9.55 -6.64 14.48
CA PRO A 49 10.32 -5.45 14.83
C PRO A 49 11.83 -5.72 14.94
N GLU A 50 12.25 -6.94 15.29
CA GLU A 50 13.66 -7.32 15.42
C GLU A 50 14.35 -7.45 14.04
N GLU A 51 13.64 -7.95 13.04
CA GLU A 51 14.11 -8.00 11.64
C GLU A 51 14.36 -6.57 11.14
N ASP A 52 13.38 -5.69 11.33
CA ASP A 52 13.49 -4.29 10.95
C ASP A 52 14.55 -3.55 11.78
N ALA A 53 14.80 -3.92 13.03
CA ALA A 53 15.87 -3.31 13.81
C ALA A 53 17.26 -3.57 13.24
N LYS A 54 17.45 -4.72 12.58
CA LYS A 54 18.71 -5.05 11.88
C LYS A 54 18.77 -4.39 10.50
N ASN A 55 17.77 -4.65 9.66
CA ASN A 55 17.82 -4.23 8.26
C ASN A 55 17.46 -2.75 8.06
N LYS A 56 16.56 -2.22 8.89
CA LYS A 56 15.86 -0.94 8.66
C LYS A 56 15.73 -0.11 9.95
N PRO A 57 16.82 0.19 10.68
CA PRO A 57 16.78 0.83 12.00
C PRO A 57 16.14 2.23 11.99
N TRP A 58 16.04 2.88 10.84
CA TRP A 58 15.37 4.17 10.67
C TRP A 58 13.84 4.08 10.70
N ARG A 59 13.24 2.88 10.66
CA ARG A 59 11.78 2.68 10.70
C ARG A 59 11.17 3.15 12.04
N PRO A 60 9.88 3.53 12.06
CA PRO A 60 9.22 4.07 13.25
C PRO A 60 9.38 3.26 14.55
N ILE A 61 9.23 1.93 14.50
CA ILE A 61 9.31 1.08 15.71
C ILE A 61 10.77 0.92 16.17
N PRO A 62 11.74 0.47 15.33
CA PRO A 62 13.13 0.35 15.76
C PRO A 62 13.78 1.66 16.22
N SER A 63 13.45 2.78 15.57
CA SER A 63 13.99 4.09 15.95
C SER A 63 13.32 4.71 17.19
N GLY A 64 12.36 4.03 17.81
CA GLY A 64 11.69 4.47 19.03
C GLY A 64 10.71 5.63 18.84
N ARG A 65 10.37 6.03 17.60
CA ARG A 65 9.37 7.07 17.32
C ARG A 65 7.95 6.66 17.70
N ILE A 66 7.71 5.35 17.80
CA ILE A 66 6.47 4.77 18.34
C ILE A 66 6.81 3.49 19.11
N SER A 67 6.17 3.27 20.26
CA SER A 67 6.32 2.02 21.00
C SER A 67 5.63 0.86 20.29
N LEU A 68 6.14 -0.37 20.45
CA LEU A 68 5.53 -1.57 19.88
C LEU A 68 4.06 -1.72 20.30
N ARG A 69 3.74 -1.44 21.57
CA ARG A 69 2.36 -1.46 22.08
C ARG A 69 1.46 -0.49 21.32
N ASN A 70 1.91 0.74 21.09
CA ASN A 70 1.13 1.73 20.36
C ASN A 70 0.99 1.36 18.88
N ALA A 71 2.03 0.80 18.25
CA ALA A 71 1.96 0.29 16.89
C ALA A 71 0.95 -0.85 16.75
N MET A 72 0.90 -1.77 17.71
CA MET A 72 -0.07 -2.87 17.75
C MET A 72 -1.53 -2.39 17.92
N ILE A 73 -1.75 -1.29 18.65
CA ILE A 73 -3.07 -0.65 18.73
C ILE A 73 -3.40 0.04 17.40
N LEU A 74 -2.46 0.83 16.88
CA LEU A 74 -2.61 1.59 15.63
C LEU A 74 -2.91 0.67 14.45
N ARG A 75 -2.33 -0.54 14.45
CA ARG A 75 -2.63 -1.61 13.51
C ARG A 75 -4.13 -1.88 13.39
N TRP A 76 -4.82 -2.15 14.49
CA TRP A 76 -6.26 -2.45 14.47
C TRP A 76 -7.10 -1.21 14.18
N ILE A 77 -6.68 -0.05 14.68
CA ILE A 77 -7.32 1.23 14.34
C ILE A 77 -7.25 1.46 12.82
N SER A 78 -6.10 1.19 12.18
CA SER A 78 -5.91 1.42 10.75
C SER A 78 -6.83 0.53 9.90
N VAL A 79 -7.09 -0.71 10.31
CA VAL A 79 -8.03 -1.61 9.62
C VAL A 79 -9.45 -1.06 9.68
N VAL A 80 -9.92 -0.70 10.87
CA VAL A 80 -11.26 -0.12 11.05
C VAL A 80 -11.40 1.17 10.27
N TYR A 81 -10.38 2.04 10.34
CA TYR A 81 -10.35 3.30 9.62
C TYR A 81 -10.41 3.10 8.11
N CYS A 82 -9.61 2.20 7.54
CA CYS A 82 -9.61 1.91 6.11
C CYS A 82 -10.96 1.35 5.64
N CYS A 83 -11.59 0.47 6.43
CA CYS A 83 -12.93 -0.05 6.12
C CYS A 83 -14.01 1.05 6.13
N LEU A 84 -14.02 1.91 7.16
CA LEU A 84 -14.97 3.02 7.27
C LEU A 84 -14.76 4.05 6.15
N LEU A 85 -13.50 4.40 5.86
CA LEU A 85 -13.16 5.31 4.78
C LEU A 85 -13.58 4.74 3.42
N SER A 86 -13.32 3.45 3.18
CA SER A 86 -13.74 2.77 1.95
C SER A 86 -15.26 2.83 1.80
N PHE A 87 -16.01 2.52 2.87
CA PHE A 87 -17.46 2.62 2.87
C PHE A 87 -17.97 4.05 2.60
N TYR A 88 -17.35 5.05 3.24
CA TYR A 88 -17.71 6.46 3.10
C TYR A 88 -17.44 7.00 1.69
N LEU A 89 -16.29 6.68 1.11
CA LEU A 89 -15.93 7.13 -0.23
C LEU A 89 -16.84 6.46 -1.27
N ARG A 90 -16.81 5.13 -1.36
CA ARG A 90 -17.66 4.34 -2.26
C ARG A 90 -17.76 2.90 -1.78
N LYS A 91 -18.97 2.35 -1.68
CA LYS A 91 -19.21 0.94 -1.30
C LYS A 91 -18.41 -0.06 -2.13
N ALA A 92 -18.17 0.22 -3.41
CA ALA A 92 -17.34 -0.59 -4.31
C ALA A 92 -15.89 -0.76 -3.82
N VAL A 93 -15.32 0.27 -3.17
CA VAL A 93 -13.94 0.28 -2.64
C VAL A 93 -13.80 -0.64 -1.42
N LEU A 94 -14.90 -0.94 -0.73
CA LEU A 94 -14.88 -1.87 0.41
C LEU A 94 -14.38 -3.26 0.01
N ILE A 95 -14.66 -3.69 -1.22
CA ILE A 95 -14.28 -5.01 -1.72
C ILE A 95 -12.75 -5.15 -1.83
N PRO A 96 -12.03 -4.33 -2.62
CA PRO A 96 -10.58 -4.40 -2.67
C PRO A 96 -9.94 -4.14 -1.30
N SER A 97 -10.49 -3.24 -0.47
CA SER A 97 -9.97 -2.98 0.89
C SER A 97 -10.11 -4.19 1.82
N ALA A 98 -11.22 -4.93 1.74
CA ALA A 98 -11.43 -6.15 2.52
C ALA A 98 -10.50 -7.27 2.06
N PHE A 99 -10.36 -7.49 0.74
CA PHE A 99 -9.40 -8.44 0.18
C PHE A 99 -7.97 -8.12 0.60
N PHE A 100 -7.58 -6.85 0.51
CA PHE A 100 -6.25 -6.42 0.93
C PHE A 100 -6.02 -6.68 2.42
N THR A 101 -6.97 -6.33 3.27
CA THR A 101 -6.90 -6.61 4.71
C THR A 101 -6.73 -8.11 5.00
N CYS A 102 -7.48 -8.95 4.28
CA CYS A 102 -7.33 -10.40 4.35
C CYS A 102 -5.91 -10.84 3.96
N PHE A 103 -5.35 -10.31 2.87
CA PHE A 103 -3.97 -10.61 2.50
C PHE A 103 -2.96 -10.10 3.51
N VAL A 104 -3.11 -8.91 4.08
CA VAL A 104 -2.22 -8.44 5.15
C VAL A 104 -2.24 -9.43 6.32
N PHE A 105 -3.40 -9.98 6.65
CA PHE A 105 -3.53 -11.02 7.66
C PHE A 105 -2.80 -12.30 7.24
N VAL A 106 -3.09 -12.86 6.06
CA VAL A 106 -2.46 -14.09 5.55
C VAL A 106 -0.93 -13.94 5.43
N TYR A 107 -0.49 -12.84 4.83
CA TYR A 107 0.91 -12.49 4.61
C TYR A 107 1.68 -12.52 5.92
N ASN A 108 1.21 -11.80 6.95
CA ASN A 108 1.97 -11.64 8.18
C ASN A 108 1.67 -12.71 9.26
N TYR A 109 0.40 -13.12 9.45
CA TYR A 109 0.03 -14.05 10.53
C TYR A 109 0.15 -15.52 10.13
N LEU A 110 -0.13 -15.86 8.86
CA LEU A 110 0.04 -17.24 8.38
C LEU A 110 1.47 -17.48 7.87
N GLY A 111 2.35 -16.48 7.94
CA GLY A 111 3.77 -16.60 7.59
C GLY A 111 4.02 -16.80 6.10
N TRP A 112 3.08 -16.39 5.23
CA TRP A 112 3.24 -16.52 3.77
C TRP A 112 4.33 -15.59 3.24
N ASP A 113 4.63 -14.52 3.96
CA ASP A 113 5.79 -13.66 3.74
C ASP A 113 7.13 -14.40 3.79
N ARG A 114 7.21 -15.56 4.46
CA ARG A 114 8.44 -16.37 4.58
C ARG A 114 8.68 -17.29 3.38
N ASN A 115 7.63 -17.61 2.63
CA ASN A 115 7.74 -18.40 1.41
C ASN A 115 7.89 -17.45 0.21
N GLY A 116 9.02 -17.54 -0.51
CA GLY A 116 9.30 -16.64 -1.64
C GLY A 116 8.19 -16.61 -2.69
N PHE A 117 7.66 -17.78 -3.08
CA PHE A 117 6.57 -17.86 -4.04
C PHE A 117 5.27 -17.22 -3.52
N MET A 118 4.88 -17.50 -2.28
CA MET A 118 3.67 -16.92 -1.69
C MET A 118 3.80 -15.42 -1.48
N LYS A 119 4.99 -14.92 -1.13
CA LYS A 119 5.30 -13.49 -1.05
C LYS A 119 5.09 -12.81 -2.41
N ILE A 120 5.64 -13.36 -3.50
CA ILE A 120 5.41 -12.83 -4.85
C ILE A 120 3.93 -12.78 -5.16
N PHE A 121 3.23 -13.91 -4.99
CA PHE A 121 1.82 -14.02 -5.32
C PHE A 121 0.98 -12.99 -4.55
N MET A 122 1.21 -12.88 -3.24
CA MET A 122 0.49 -11.95 -2.37
C MET A 122 0.77 -10.49 -2.72
N LEU A 123 2.02 -10.12 -3.03
CA LEU A 123 2.37 -8.74 -3.34
C LEU A 123 1.96 -8.36 -4.78
N ALA A 124 2.13 -9.26 -5.75
CA ALA A 124 1.74 -9.06 -7.14
C ALA A 124 0.22 -8.96 -7.33
N TYR A 125 -0.57 -9.56 -6.44
CA TYR A 125 -2.00 -9.36 -6.39
C TYR A 125 -2.40 -8.19 -5.47
N GLY A 126 -1.78 -8.09 -4.29
CA GLY A 126 -2.14 -7.14 -3.25
C GLY A 126 -1.97 -5.68 -3.65
N TYR A 127 -0.83 -5.32 -4.25
CA TYR A 127 -0.57 -3.94 -4.70
C TYR A 127 -1.53 -3.49 -5.82
N PRO A 128 -1.78 -4.30 -6.87
CA PRO A 128 -2.74 -3.94 -7.91
C PRO A 128 -4.19 -3.96 -7.44
N ASN A 129 -4.57 -4.85 -6.52
CA ASN A 129 -5.89 -4.81 -5.88
C ASN A 129 -6.10 -3.51 -5.09
N MET A 130 -5.05 -3.00 -4.44
CA MET A 130 -5.08 -1.67 -3.82
C MET A 130 -5.21 -0.53 -4.84
N ALA A 131 -4.47 -0.62 -5.95
CA ALA A 131 -4.59 0.34 -7.05
C ALA A 131 -6.00 0.32 -7.68
N LEU A 132 -6.65 -0.84 -7.79
CA LEU A 132 -8.07 -0.94 -8.16
C LEU A 132 -8.95 -0.12 -7.22
N GLY A 133 -8.70 -0.19 -5.90
CA GLY A 133 -9.39 0.65 -4.93
C GLY A 133 -9.27 2.15 -5.23
N ALA A 134 -8.08 2.62 -5.62
CA ALA A 134 -7.85 4.01 -6.01
C ALA A 134 -8.56 4.37 -7.33
N VAL A 135 -8.50 3.49 -8.34
CA VAL A 135 -9.21 3.66 -9.62
C VAL A 135 -10.72 3.80 -9.37
N LEU A 136 -11.30 2.92 -8.55
CA LEU A 136 -12.72 2.98 -8.20
C LEU A 136 -13.10 4.27 -7.48
N VAL A 137 -12.20 4.85 -6.66
CA VAL A 137 -12.44 6.17 -6.05
C VAL A 137 -12.47 7.27 -7.13
N ALA A 138 -11.53 7.21 -8.08
CA ALA A 138 -11.36 8.19 -9.17
C ALA A 138 -12.47 8.14 -10.23
N GLU A 139 -13.00 6.95 -10.53
CA GLU A 139 -14.07 6.76 -11.50
C GLU A 139 -15.35 7.49 -11.07
N CYS A 140 -15.71 8.51 -11.84
CA CYS A 140 -16.71 9.50 -11.46
C CYS A 140 -18.18 9.26 -11.88
N PRO A 141 -18.62 8.12 -12.47
CA PRO A 141 -20.04 7.84 -12.57
C PRO A 141 -20.47 6.57 -11.83
N GLY A 142 -21.19 6.76 -10.71
CA GLY A 142 -22.11 5.76 -10.16
C GLY A 142 -21.52 4.46 -9.59
N PRO A 143 -22.37 3.59 -9.01
CA PRO A 143 -21.95 2.27 -8.54
C PRO A 143 -21.69 1.34 -9.73
N ALA A 144 -20.44 0.91 -9.90
CA ALA A 144 -20.11 -0.20 -10.78
C ALA A 144 -20.65 -1.51 -10.17
N PRO A 145 -21.40 -2.34 -10.92
CA PRO A 145 -21.73 -3.70 -10.50
C PRO A 145 -20.46 -4.50 -10.20
N LEU A 146 -20.54 -5.45 -9.27
CA LEU A 146 -19.40 -6.30 -8.90
C LEU A 146 -18.77 -7.01 -10.12
N ALA A 147 -19.61 -7.45 -11.06
CA ALA A 147 -19.15 -8.10 -12.29
C ALA A 147 -18.26 -7.19 -13.16
N GLU A 148 -18.49 -5.88 -13.13
CA GLU A 148 -17.67 -4.89 -13.84
C GLU A 148 -16.37 -4.59 -13.11
N ILE A 149 -16.41 -4.52 -11.77
CA ILE A 149 -15.20 -4.35 -10.94
C ILE A 149 -14.23 -5.53 -11.13
N LEU A 150 -14.78 -6.75 -11.27
CA LEU A 150 -14.00 -7.98 -11.44
C LEU A 150 -13.63 -8.27 -12.90
N ASP A 151 -14.07 -7.45 -13.86
CA ASP A 151 -13.71 -7.61 -15.27
C ASP A 151 -12.30 -7.06 -15.50
N TRP A 152 -11.30 -7.96 -15.40
CA TRP A 152 -9.89 -7.62 -15.59
C TRP A 152 -9.59 -6.94 -16.93
N LYS A 153 -10.43 -7.14 -17.96
CA LYS A 153 -10.24 -6.50 -19.27
C LYS A 153 -10.44 -4.99 -19.23
N LYS A 154 -11.13 -4.48 -18.20
CA LYS A 154 -11.34 -3.03 -18.00
C LYS A 154 -10.11 -2.33 -17.44
N TYR A 155 -9.22 -3.08 -16.79
CA TYR A 155 -8.06 -2.54 -16.08
C TYR A 155 -6.75 -3.23 -16.50
N PRO A 156 -6.39 -3.23 -17.80
CA PRO A 156 -5.15 -3.88 -18.27
C PRO A 156 -3.88 -3.32 -17.60
N GLU A 157 -3.89 -2.06 -17.18
CA GLU A 157 -2.80 -1.43 -16.42
C GLU A 157 -2.53 -2.11 -15.08
N LEU A 158 -3.56 -2.68 -14.43
CA LEU A 158 -3.39 -3.42 -13.18
C LEU A 158 -2.69 -4.76 -13.40
N ILE A 159 -2.87 -5.37 -14.58
CA ILE A 159 -2.16 -6.60 -14.96
C ILE A 159 -0.68 -6.29 -15.19
N VAL A 160 -0.39 -5.20 -15.91
CA VAL A 160 1.00 -4.74 -16.09
C VAL A 160 1.61 -4.44 -14.73
N PHE A 161 0.88 -3.77 -13.83
CA PHE A 161 1.36 -3.50 -12.48
C PHE A 161 1.62 -4.79 -11.68
N SER A 162 0.73 -5.79 -11.75
CA SER A 162 0.95 -7.13 -11.18
C SER A 162 2.23 -7.77 -11.69
N LEU A 163 2.48 -7.73 -13.00
CA LEU A 163 3.67 -8.32 -13.62
C LEU A 163 4.95 -7.60 -13.20
N VAL A 164 4.92 -6.27 -13.14
CA VAL A 164 6.04 -5.46 -12.63
C VAL A 164 6.35 -5.85 -11.20
N ILE A 165 5.35 -5.92 -10.32
CA ILE A 165 5.58 -6.34 -8.93
C ILE A 165 6.10 -7.78 -8.89
N ALA A 166 5.48 -8.73 -9.61
CA ALA A 166 5.89 -10.13 -9.59
C ALA A 166 7.36 -10.32 -10.00
N THR A 167 7.85 -9.52 -10.94
CA THR A 167 9.22 -9.62 -11.46
C THR A 167 10.24 -8.81 -10.67
N THR A 168 9.82 -7.82 -9.89
CA THR A 168 10.73 -6.89 -9.17
C THR A 168 10.74 -7.07 -7.66
N VAL A 169 9.70 -7.66 -7.07
CA VAL A 169 9.54 -7.73 -5.61
C VAL A 169 10.64 -8.52 -4.90
N HIS A 170 11.23 -9.49 -5.60
CA HIS A 170 12.40 -10.24 -5.13
C HIS A 170 13.59 -9.36 -4.80
N ALA A 171 13.76 -8.22 -5.47
CA ALA A 171 14.83 -7.29 -5.17
C ALA A 171 14.75 -6.75 -3.73
N GLN A 172 13.58 -6.82 -3.09
CA GLN A 172 13.42 -6.43 -1.70
C GLN A 172 14.17 -7.38 -0.76
N ASP A 173 14.30 -8.66 -1.10
CA ASP A 173 14.92 -9.68 -0.23
C ASP A 173 16.42 -9.43 -0.04
N PHE A 174 17.08 -8.73 -0.98
CA PHE A 174 18.50 -8.35 -0.85
C PHE A 174 18.74 -7.39 0.31
N GLN A 175 17.78 -6.53 0.64
CA GLN A 175 17.90 -5.61 1.78
C GLN A 175 17.65 -6.31 3.12
N ASP A 176 17.05 -7.51 3.09
CA ASP A 176 16.53 -8.18 4.28
C ASP A 176 17.39 -9.36 4.77
N VAL A 177 18.53 -9.61 4.11
CA VAL A 177 19.44 -10.75 4.36
C VAL A 177 19.93 -10.87 5.81
N GLU A 178 20.23 -9.75 6.48
CA GLU A 178 20.77 -9.77 7.84
C GLU A 178 19.70 -10.05 8.90
N GLY A 179 18.50 -9.51 8.70
CA GLY A 179 17.35 -9.66 9.57
C GLY A 179 16.57 -10.96 9.39
N ASP A 180 16.69 -11.64 8.24
CA ASP A 180 16.00 -12.90 7.92
C ASP A 180 16.98 -14.11 7.83
N PRO A 181 17.47 -14.63 8.98
CA PRO A 181 18.40 -15.76 8.99
C PRO A 181 17.75 -17.07 8.55
N HIS A 182 16.40 -17.18 8.59
CA HIS A 182 15.68 -18.38 8.21
C HIS A 182 15.55 -18.55 6.69
N ARG A 183 15.57 -17.46 5.92
CA ARG A 183 15.68 -17.51 4.46
C ARG A 183 17.07 -17.88 3.95
N TYR A 184 18.12 -17.39 4.59
CA TYR A 184 19.49 -17.49 4.06
C TYR A 184 20.40 -18.47 4.81
N GLY A 185 19.92 -19.16 5.84
CA GLY A 185 20.70 -20.17 6.57
C GLY A 185 21.21 -21.32 5.69
N SER A 186 20.57 -21.60 4.55
CA SER A 186 21.05 -22.56 3.55
C SER A 186 21.87 -21.93 2.40
N GLU A 187 21.78 -20.62 2.19
CA GLU A 187 22.46 -19.92 1.08
C GLU A 187 23.74 -19.17 1.52
N ARG A 188 23.91 -18.90 2.83
CA ARG A 188 25.16 -18.35 3.39
C ARG A 188 26.37 -19.23 3.06
N PHE A 189 26.17 -20.54 2.94
CA PHE A 189 27.20 -21.48 2.50
C PHE A 189 27.62 -21.29 1.03
N ILE A 190 26.78 -20.68 0.20
CA ILE A 190 27.07 -20.47 -1.23
C ILE A 190 27.79 -19.13 -1.45
N MET A 191 27.45 -18.07 -0.72
CA MET A 191 28.15 -16.78 -0.83
C MET A 191 29.55 -16.80 -0.22
N ASP A 192 29.77 -17.54 0.87
CA ASP A 192 31.10 -17.68 1.48
C ASP A 192 32.06 -18.57 0.67
N CYS A 193 31.60 -19.24 -0.39
CA CYS A 193 32.45 -20.05 -1.29
C CYS A 193 33.03 -19.26 -2.48
N HIS A 194 32.77 -17.95 -2.60
CA HIS A 194 33.24 -17.12 -3.72
C HIS A 194 34.01 -15.86 -3.32
N LEU A 195 34.55 -15.81 -2.10
CA LEU A 195 35.54 -14.82 -1.68
C LEU A 195 36.83 -15.48 -1.18
#